data_AF-A0A2I0LZ66-F1
#
_entry.id   AF-A0A2I0LZ66-F1
#
_cell.length_a   1.000
_cell.length_b   1.000
_cell.length_c   1.000
_cell.angle_alpha   90.00
_cell.angle_beta   90.00
_cell.angle_gamma   90.00
#
_symmetry.space_group_name_H-M   'P 1'
#
loop_
_entity.id
_entity.type
_entity.pdbx_description
1 polymer ?
#
loop_
_entity_poly.entity_id
_entity_poly.type
_entity_poly.pdbx_seq_one_letter_code
_entity_poly.pdbx_strand_id
1 'polypeptide(L)'
;MPKLIVNTNVSKDKVPESFTGELTQQLSKAMGKPAQCIAIQISPDQVISFGGSTDPCAVCFLYSIGKIGEQENKVYSRLLCDS
;
A
#
# COMPACT_ATOMS: atom_id res chain seq x y z
N MET A 1 10.06 0.88 -11.52
CA MET A 1 9.99 1.82 -10.39
C MET A 1 8.57 1.79 -9.81
N PRO A 2 8.31 0.98 -8.78
CA PRO A 2 7.03 0.99 -8.08
C PRO A 2 6.87 2.14 -7.08
N LYS A 3 5.66 2.70 -6.96
CA LYS A 3 5.27 3.63 -5.90
C LYS A 3 3.92 3.20 -5.33
N LEU A 4 3.87 2.90 -4.04
CA LEU A 4 2.62 2.69 -3.30
C LEU A 4 2.30 3.94 -2.49
N ILE A 5 1.08 4.45 -2.64
CA ILE A 5 0.50 5.48 -1.77
C ILE A 5 -0.64 4.84 -0.99
N VAL A 6 -0.61 4.96 0.33
CA VAL A 6 -1.68 4.53 1.24
C VAL A 6 -2.24 5.77 1.93
N ASN A 7 -3.48 6.13 1.63
CA ASN A 7 -4.21 7.17 2.36
C ASN A 7 -5.19 6.49 3.31
N THR A 8 -5.14 6.79 4.61
CA THR A 8 -5.99 6.14 5.61
C THR A 8 -6.47 7.14 6.66
N ASN A 9 -7.65 6.89 7.21
CA ASN A 9 -8.19 7.61 8.37
C ASN A 9 -7.65 7.08 9.71
N VAL A 10 -6.83 6.03 9.69
CA VAL A 10 -6.11 5.55 10.88
C VAL A 10 -5.11 6.61 11.34
N SER A 11 -5.01 6.79 12.66
CA SER A 11 -4.15 7.79 13.26
C SER A 11 -2.67 7.44 13.15
N LYS A 12 -1.79 8.44 13.05
CA LYS A 12 -0.34 8.23 12.88
C LYS A 12 0.29 7.35 13.96
N ASP A 13 -0.17 7.44 15.20
CA ASP A 13 0.32 6.64 16.34
C ASP A 13 0.02 5.14 16.20
N LYS A 14 -0.98 4.77 15.40
CA LYS A 14 -1.34 3.37 15.12
C LYS A 14 -0.60 2.78 13.92
N VAL A 15 0.18 3.59 13.19
CA VAL A 15 0.98 3.12 12.06
C VAL A 15 2.37 2.70 12.56
N PRO A 16 2.74 1.40 12.50
CA PRO A 16 4.04 0.94 12.98
C PRO A 16 5.19 1.60 12.21
N GLU A 17 6.29 1.92 12.89
CA GLU A 17 7.49 2.50 12.25
C GLU A 17 8.12 1.56 11.22
N SER A 18 8.01 0.25 11.43
CA SER A 18 8.51 -0.80 10.53
C SER A 18 7.69 -0.98 9.27
N PHE A 19 6.46 -0.46 9.23
CA PHE A 19 5.46 -0.83 8.23
C PHE A 19 5.88 -0.49 6.79
N THR A 20 6.56 0.65 6.58
CA THR A 20 7.08 1.01 5.25
C THR A 20 8.19 0.07 4.77
N GLY A 21 9.03 -0.43 5.69
CA GLY A 21 10.06 -1.41 5.38
C GLY A 21 9.48 -2.78 5.05
N GLU A 22 8.49 -3.23 5.82
CA GLU A 22 7.77 -4.48 5.59
C GLU A 22 7.07 -4.49 4.23
N LEU A 23 6.30 -3.44 3.93
CA LEU A 23 5.65 -3.26 2.62
C LEU A 23 6.66 -3.24 1.47
N THR A 24 7.81 -2.60 1.66
CA THR A 24 8.89 -2.57 0.65
C THR A 24 9.38 -3.97 0.33
N GLN A 25 9.64 -4.81 1.34
CA GLN A 25 10.13 -6.19 1.14
C GLN A 25 9.05 -7.08 0.50
N GLN A 26 7.81 -6.99 0.98
CA GLN A 26 6.69 -7.76 0.45
C GLN A 26 6.42 -7.42 -1.02
N LEU A 27 6.37 -6.13 -1.38
CA LEU A 27 6.20 -5.70 -2.77
C LEU A 27 7.42 -6.05 -3.63
N SER A 28 8.64 -5.95 -3.11
CA SER A 28 9.85 -6.36 -3.85
C SER A 28 9.74 -7.81 -4.30
N LYS A 29 9.34 -8.70 -3.37
CA LYS A 29 9.13 -10.13 -3.65
C LYS A 29 7.99 -10.35 -4.64
N ALA A 30 6.82 -9.74 -4.42
CA ALA A 30 5.64 -9.96 -5.25
C ALA A 30 5.79 -9.41 -6.67
N MET A 31 6.48 -8.27 -6.84
CA MET A 31 6.68 -7.63 -8.14
C MET A 31 7.92 -8.13 -8.88
N GLY A 32 8.82 -8.85 -8.20
CA GLY A 32 10.11 -9.27 -8.73
C GLY A 32 11.00 -8.08 -9.09
N LYS A 33 10.95 -6.99 -8.31
CA LYS A 33 11.72 -5.77 -8.52
C LYS A 33 12.62 -5.47 -7.32
N PRO A 34 13.82 -4.91 -7.51
CA PRO A 34 14.71 -4.56 -6.40
C PRO A 34 14.03 -3.60 -5.41
N ALA A 35 14.16 -3.89 -4.11
CA ALA A 35 13.59 -3.06 -3.03
C ALA A 35 14.01 -1.58 -3.11
N GLN A 36 15.26 -1.31 -3.52
CA GLN A 36 15.80 0.05 -3.70
C GLN A 36 15.02 0.89 -4.73
N CYS A 37 14.19 0.29 -5.57
CA CYS A 37 13.40 0.98 -6.59
C CYS A 37 11.94 1.18 -6.20
N ILE A 38 11.55 0.80 -4.96
CA ILE A 38 10.18 0.87 -4.44
C ILE A 38 10.07 2.06 -3.49
N ALA A 39 9.10 2.92 -3.74
CA ALA A 39 8.75 4.02 -2.85
C ALA A 39 7.42 3.73 -2.14
N ILE A 40 7.38 3.90 -0.82
CA ILE A 40 6.17 3.78 0.00
C ILE A 40 5.87 5.15 0.61
N GLN A 41 4.63 5.61 0.46
CA GLN A 41 4.11 6.81 1.10
C GLN A 41 2.85 6.45 1.89
N ILE A 42 2.83 6.76 3.18
CA ILE A 42 1.66 6.58 4.03
C ILE A 42 1.20 7.94 4.51
N SER A 43 -0.06 8.27 4.20
CA SER A 43 -0.75 9.46 4.65
C SER A 43 -1.81 9.02 5.68
N PRO A 44 -1.51 9.02 6.99
CA PRO A 44 -2.49 8.76 8.04
C PRO A 44 -3.36 10.01 8.30
N ASP A 45 -4.30 9.90 9.23
CA ASP A 45 -5.15 10.99 9.72
C ASP A 45 -5.98 11.67 8.61
N GLN A 46 -6.27 10.95 7.52
CA GLN A 46 -7.02 11.49 6.39
C GLN A 46 -8.52 11.53 6.67
N VAL A 47 -9.20 12.56 6.14
CA VAL A 47 -10.67 12.62 6.12
C VAL A 47 -11.17 11.74 4.97
N ILE A 48 -11.50 10.49 5.27
CA ILE A 48 -11.97 9.49 4.29
C ILE A 48 -13.26 8.86 4.81
N SER A 49 -14.22 8.64 3.91
CA SER A 49 -15.35 7.75 4.14
C SER A 49 -15.41 6.65 3.09
N PHE A 50 -15.83 5.46 3.48
CA PHE A 50 -16.04 4.32 2.59
C PHE A 50 -17.48 3.84 2.72
N GLY A 51 -18.25 3.92 1.63
CA GLY A 51 -19.68 3.61 1.66
C GLY A 51 -20.49 4.50 2.62
N GLY A 52 -20.01 5.71 2.93
CA GLY A 52 -20.61 6.61 3.91
C GLY A 52 -20.23 6.35 5.37
N SER A 53 -19.50 5.27 5.67
CA SER A 53 -18.93 5.02 7.00
C SER A 53 -17.57 5.73 7.18
N THR A 54 -17.25 6.05 8.44
CA THR A 54 -15.94 6.57 8.87
C THR A 54 -15.12 5.53 9.64
N ASP A 55 -15.54 4.25 9.60
CA ASP A 55 -14.75 3.14 10.12
C ASP A 55 -13.35 3.10 9.49
N PRO A 56 -12.35 2.45 10.14
CA PRO A 56 -11.00 2.36 9.60
C PRO A 56 -10.97 1.85 8.16
N CYS A 57 -10.42 2.66 7.26
CA CYS A 57 -10.34 2.34 5.85
C CYS A 57 -9.08 2.94 5.20
N ALA A 58 -8.75 2.45 4.02
CA ALA A 58 -7.64 2.95 3.23
C ALA A 58 -8.00 3.04 1.74
N VAL A 59 -7.43 4.04 1.06
CA VAL A 59 -7.44 4.18 -0.38
C VAL A 59 -5.99 4.10 -0.86
N CYS A 60 -5.70 3.07 -1.64
CA CYS A 60 -4.34 2.74 -2.07
C CYS A 60 -4.16 2.94 -3.57
N PHE A 61 -3.00 3.47 -3.96
CA PHE A 61 -2.58 3.61 -5.35
C PHE A 61 -1.23 2.95 -5.55
N LEU A 62 -1.17 1.92 -6.38
CA LEU A 62 0.07 1.26 -6.78
C LEU A 62 0.41 1.62 -8.23
N TYR A 63 1.47 2.40 -8.41
CA TYR A 63 2.01 2.78 -9.71
C TYR A 63 3.25 1.96 -10.00
N SER A 64 3.42 1.51 -11.24
CA SER A 64 4.64 0.82 -11.65
C SER A 64 4.79 0.80 -13.18
N ILE A 65 6.03 0.99 -13.65
CA ILE A 65 6.41 0.73 -15.04
C ILE A 65 6.41 -0.80 -15.27
N GLY A 66 5.37 -1.33 -15.91
CA GLY A 66 5.12 -2.76 -16.07
C GLY A 66 4.83 -3.48 -14.74
N LYS A 67 4.53 -4.79 -14.79
CA LYS A 67 4.07 -5.57 -13.63
C LYS A 67 2.78 -5.00 -13.02
N ILE A 68 1.85 -4.59 -13.88
CA ILE A 68 0.47 -4.22 -13.56
C ILE A 68 -0.39 -4.91 -14.62
N GLY A 69 -1.39 -5.67 -14.17
CA GLY A 69 -2.17 -6.56 -15.02
C GLY A 69 -3.18 -7.34 -14.19
N GLU A 70 -4.12 -8.03 -14.82
CA GLU A 70 -5.22 -8.69 -14.09
C GLU A 70 -4.72 -9.70 -13.05
N GLN A 71 -3.75 -10.55 -13.42
CA GLN A 71 -3.23 -11.59 -12.54
C GLN A 71 -2.34 -10.99 -11.44
N GLU A 72 -1.47 -10.06 -11.82
CA GLU A 72 -0.62 -9.31 -10.88
C GLU A 72 -1.46 -8.57 -9.84
N ASN A 73 -2.51 -7.86 -10.27
CA ASN A 73 -3.35 -7.07 -9.39
C ASN A 73 -4.09 -7.93 -8.36
N LYS A 74 -4.55 -9.15 -8.73
CA LYS A 74 -5.16 -10.07 -7.75
C LYS A 74 -4.19 -10.45 -6.63
N VAL A 75 -2.92 -10.68 -6.97
CA VAL A 75 -1.87 -10.99 -5.98
C VAL A 75 -1.59 -9.78 -5.10
N TYR A 76 -1.45 -8.59 -5.68
CA TYR A 76 -1.11 -7.38 -4.93
C TYR A 76 -2.23 -6.91 -4.02
N SER A 77 -3.48 -6.93 -4.50
CA SER A 77 -4.64 -6.56 -3.68
C SER A 77 -4.77 -7.48 -2.46
N ARG A 78 -4.56 -8.79 -2.63
CA ARG A 78 -4.57 -9.72 -1.50
C ARG A 78 -3.45 -9.39 -0.51
N LEU A 79 -2.22 -9.27 -1.00
CA LEU A 79 -1.05 -8.94 -0.18
C LEU A 79 -1.29 -7.68 0.64
N LEU A 80 -1.73 -6.59 -0.01
CA LEU A 80 -1.94 -5.28 0.64
C LEU A 80 -3.12 -5.27 1.61
N CYS A 81 -4.14 -6.10 1.42
CA CYS A 81 -5.25 -6.23 2.37
C CYS A 81 -4.89 -7.08 3.60
N ASP A 82 -3.93 -8.00 3.47
CA ASP A 82 -3.45 -8.86 4.56
C ASP A 82 -2.28 -8.22 5.34
N SER A 83 -1.78 -7.06 4.88
CA SER A 83 -0.61 -6.34 5.42
C SER A 83 -0.91 -5.55 6.68
#